data_AF-A0A2S8B4H3-F1
#
_entry.id   AF-A0A2S8B4H3-F1
#
_cell.length_a   1.000
_cell.length_b   1.000
_cell.length_c   1.000
_cell.angle_alpha   90.00
_cell.angle_beta   90.00
_cell.angle_gamma   90.00
#
_symmetry.space_group_name_H-M   'P 1'
#
loop_
_entity.id
_entity.type
_entity.pdbx_description
1 polymer ?
#
loop_
_entity_poly.entity_id
_entity_poly.type
_entity_poly.pdbx_seq_one_letter_code
_entity_poly.pdbx_strand_id
1 'polypeptide(L)' 'MFGSILLRIGEDIDILIVGPGGGALSQLKGEIHVSGANLPLHILYLLPSEADRTEFVKREKCVPLAQLARSAPRPD' A
#
# COMPACT_ATOMS: atom_id res chain seq x y z
N MET A 1 -0.03 4.16 -1.08
CA MET A 1 -0.97 4.24 0.05
C MET A 1 -2.21 4.97 -0.40
N PHE A 2 -3.35 4.59 0.15
CA PHE A 2 -4.65 5.23 -0.10
C PHE A 2 -5.43 5.28 1.22
N GLY A 3 -6.74 5.56 1.17
CA GLY A 3 -7.60 5.44 2.34
C GLY A 3 -7.57 6.62 3.31
N SER A 4 -8.28 6.44 4.42
CA SER A 4 -8.65 7.50 5.37
C SER A 4 -7.49 7.98 6.23
N ILE A 5 -6.44 7.17 6.40
CA ILE A 5 -5.24 7.55 7.17
C ILE A 5 -4.49 8.73 6.54
N LEU A 6 -4.55 8.89 5.21
CA LEU A 6 -3.97 10.04 4.52
C LEU A 6 -4.65 11.37 4.89
N LEU A 7 -5.89 11.30 5.39
CA LEU A 7 -6.65 12.43 5.92
C LEU A 7 -6.59 12.52 7.45
N ARG A 8 -5.85 11.62 8.11
CA ARG A 8 -5.75 11.48 9.58
C ARG A 8 -7.09 11.19 10.27
N ILE A 9 -8.00 10.52 9.57
CA ILE A 9 -9.35 10.19 10.09
C ILE A 9 -9.42 8.74 10.57
N GLY A 10 -8.75 7.81 9.88
CA GLY A 10 -8.73 6.39 10.24
C GLY A 10 -7.38 5.93 10.78
N GLU A 11 -7.39 4.75 11.39
CA GLU A 11 -6.20 4.10 11.94
C GLU A 11 -5.66 2.99 11.02
N ASP A 12 -6.48 2.50 10.09
CA ASP A 12 -6.09 1.48 9.12
C ASP A 12 -5.12 2.04 8.06
N ILE A 13 -4.03 1.32 7.84
CA ILE A 13 -2.99 1.65 6.87
C ILE A 13 -3.29 0.90 5.57
N ASP A 14 -3.93 1.59 4.64
CA ASP A 14 -4.24 1.06 3.31
C ASP A 14 -3.04 1.15 2.35
N ILE A 15 -2.49 0.01 1.96
CA ILE A 15 -1.36 -0.10 1.04
C ILE A 15 -1.78 -0.85 -0.22
N LEU A 16 -1.51 -0.23 -1.37
CA LEU A 16 -1.60 -0.88 -2.68
C LEU A 16 -0.20 -1.30 -3.12
N ILE A 17 -0.04 -2.57 -3.49
CA ILE A 17 1.17 -3.11 -4.10
C ILE A 17 0.84 -3.54 -5.53
N VAL A 18 1.48 -2.88 -6.49
CA VAL A 18 1.40 -3.23 -7.91
C VAL A 18 2.71 -3.86 -8.35
N GLY A 19 2.65 -5.08 -8.88
CA GLY A 19 3.85 -5.79 -9.30
C GLY A 19 3.54 -7.07 -10.07
N PRO A 20 4.54 -7.64 -10.77
CA PRO A 20 4.36 -8.90 -11.47
C PRO A 20 4.03 -10.01 -10.46
N GLY A 21 3.12 -10.91 -10.86
CA GLY A 21 2.80 -12.09 -10.07
C GLY A 21 3.97 -13.08 -9.98
N GLY A 22 3.76 -14.17 -9.24
CA GLY A 22 4.74 -15.25 -9.10
C GLY A 22 5.44 -15.27 -7.75
N GLY A 23 6.59 -15.95 -7.68
CA GLY A 23 7.27 -16.30 -6.42
C GLY A 23 7.60 -15.09 -5.53
N ALA A 24 8.10 -14.00 -6.11
CA ALA A 24 8.45 -12.79 -5.37
C ALA A 24 7.21 -12.12 -4.72
N LEU A 25 6.08 -12.06 -5.44
CA LEU A 25 4.84 -11.52 -4.89
C LEU A 25 4.28 -12.42 -3.77
N SER A 26 4.39 -13.75 -3.93
CA SER A 26 3.99 -14.70 -2.90
C SER A 26 4.83 -14.58 -1.64
N GLN A 27 6.15 -14.40 -1.78
CA GLN A 27 7.04 -14.17 -0.65
C GLN A 27 6.69 -12.86 0.07
N LEU A 28 6.52 -11.76 -0.67
CA LEU A 28 6.13 -10.47 -0.11
C LEU A 28 4.80 -10.54 0.65
N LYS A 29 3.81 -11.25 0.10
CA LYS A 29 2.53 -11.51 0.78
C LYS A 29 2.73 -12.21 2.13
N GLY A 30 3.63 -13.19 2.20
CA GLY A 30 3.97 -13.88 3.44
C GLY A 30 4.59 -12.95 4.48
N GLU A 31 5.61 -12.19 4.10
CA GLU A 31 6.30 -11.24 5.00
C GLU A 31 5.36 -10.16 5.53
N ILE A 32 4.50 -9.63 4.66
CA ILE A 32 3.51 -8.61 5.03
C ILE A 32 2.41 -9.20 5.92
N HIS A 33 1.96 -10.43 5.67
CA HIS A 33 0.96 -11.08 6.50
C HIS A 33 1.43 -11.23 7.96
N VAL A 34 2.70 -11.63 8.16
CA VAL A 34 3.30 -11.69 9.50
C VAL A 34 3.36 -10.30 10.15
N SER A 35 3.70 -9.27 9.37
CA SER A 35 3.77 -7.88 9.87
C SER A 35 2.38 -7.31 10.19
N GLY A 36 1.36 -7.65 9.39
CA GLY A 36 -0.02 -7.22 9.57
C GLY A 36 -0.74 -7.88 10.75
N ALA A 37 -0.16 -8.91 11.37
CA ALA A 37 -0.70 -9.47 12.61
C ALA A 37 -0.60 -8.48 13.79
N ASN A 38 0.33 -7.53 13.73
CA ASN A 38 0.62 -6.59 14.82
C ASN A 38 0.39 -5.11 14.45
N LEU A 39 -0.06 -4.86 13.22
CA LEU A 39 -0.27 -3.53 12.67
C LEU A 39 -1.63 -3.51 11.97
N PRO A 40 -2.38 -2.40 11.99
CA PRO A 40 -3.67 -2.28 11.31
C PRO A 40 -3.45 -2.12 9.79
N LEU A 41 -2.87 -3.13 9.14
CA LEU A 41 -2.54 -3.10 7.72
C LEU A 41 -3.67 -3.68 6.89
N HIS A 42 -4.11 -2.93 5.88
CA HIS A 42 -4.99 -3.42 4.85
C HIS A 42 -4.28 -3.34 3.50
N ILE A 43 -4.03 -4.50 2.88
CA ILE A 43 -3.13 -4.61 1.73
C ILE A 43 -3.89 -5.12 0.52
N LEU A 44 -3.90 -4.32 -0.54
CA LEU A 44 -4.41 -4.71 -1.85
C LEU A 44 -3.24 -5.01 -2.79
N TYR A 45 -3.35 -6.12 -3.52
CA TYR A 45 -2.37 -6.51 -4.53
C TYR A 45 -3.02 -6.48 -5.90
N LEU A 46 -2.36 -5.85 -6.88
CA LEU A 46 -2.80 -5.85 -8.27
C LEU A 46 -1.64 -6.21 -9.20
N LEU A 47 -1.95 -6.92 -10.27
CA LEU A 47 -1.05 -6.97 -11.42
C LEU A 47 -1.02 -5.61 -12.12
N PRO A 48 0.05 -5.27 -12.86
CA PRO A 48 0.11 -4.02 -13.61
C PRO A 48 -1.09 -3.84 -14.55
N SER A 49 -1.48 -4.90 -15.26
CA SER A 49 -2.65 -4.89 -16.15
C SER A 49 -3.97 -4.66 -15.42
N GLU A 50 -4.10 -5.13 -14.16
CA GLU A 50 -5.29 -4.89 -13.35
C GLU A 50 -5.33 -3.46 -12.82
N ALA A 51 -4.18 -2.92 -12.41
CA ALA A 51 -4.06 -1.53 -11.97
C ALA A 51 -4.40 -0.56 -13.11
N ASP A 52 -3.94 -0.85 -14.33
CA ASP A 52 -4.27 -0.08 -15.53
C ASP A 52 -5.76 -0.16 -15.85
N ARG A 53 -6.33 -1.37 -15.89
CA ARG A 53 -7.75 -1.59 -16.24
C ARG A 53 -8.71 -0.94 -15.24
N THR A 54 -8.37 -0.95 -13.95
CA THR A 54 -9.24 -0.41 -12.89
C THR A 54 -9.03 1.07 -12.66
N GLU A 55 -7.96 1.65 -13.21
CA GLU A 55 -7.46 2.99 -12.90
C GLU A 55 -7.38 3.25 -11.38
N PHE A 56 -7.17 2.20 -10.57
CA PHE A 56 -7.33 2.26 -9.11
C PHE A 56 -6.47 3.36 -8.49
N VAL A 57 -5.22 3.48 -8.94
CA VAL A 57 -4.26 4.49 -8.48
C VAL A 57 -4.84 5.91 -8.59
N LYS A 58 -5.49 6.20 -9.72
CA LYS A 58 -6.07 7.51 -10.01
C LYS A 58 -7.40 7.72 -9.29
N ARG A 59 -8.26 6.70 -9.26
CA ARG A 59 -9.59 6.75 -8.62
C ARG A 59 -9.49 6.95 -7.12
N GLU A 60 -8.63 6.18 -6.45
CA GLU A 60 -8.42 6.24 -5.00
C GLU A 60 -7.37 7.27 -4.58
N LYS A 61 -6.88 8.10 -5.54
CA LYS A 61 -5.88 9.15 -5.30
C LYS A 61 -4.67 8.63 -4.52
N CYS A 62 -4.14 7.47 -4.95
CA CYS A 62 -3.03 6.81 -4.29
C CYS A 62 -1.81 7.73 -4.22
N VAL A 63 -1.19 7.79 -3.05
CA VAL A 63 0.08 8.50 -2.83
C VAL A 63 1.23 7.50 -2.79
N PRO A 64 2.31 7.70 -3.58
CA PRO A 64 3.50 6.85 -3.51
C PRO A 64 4.12 6.85 -2.12
N LEU A 65 4.50 5.68 -1.61
CA LEU A 65 5.10 5.57 -0.27
C LEU A 65 6.41 6.37 -0.15
N ALA A 66 7.21 6.40 -1.23
CA ALA A 66 8.44 7.19 -1.29
C ALA A 66 8.19 8.71 -1.16
N GLN A 67 7.01 9.20 -1.59
CA GLN A 67 6.63 10.59 -1.40
C GLN A 67 6.30 10.86 0.07
N LEU A 68 5.54 9.97 0.72
CA LEU A 68 5.20 10.06 2.14
C LEU A 68 6.44 10.04 3.03
N ALA A 69 7.39 9.15 2.75
CA ALA A 69 8.63 9.03 3.49
C ALA A 69 9.50 10.31 3.43
N ARG A 70 9.45 11.05 2.32
CA ARG A 70 10.18 12.33 2.17
C ARG A 70 9.54 13.47 2.96
N SER A 71 8.24 13.37 3.22
CA SER A 71 7.47 14.38 3.99
C SER A 71 7.43 14.10 5.49
N ALA A 72 7.95 12.97 5.96
CA ALA A 72 8.02 12.70 7.39
C ALA A 72 9.03 13.65 8.06
N PRO A 73 8.68 14.31 9.18
CA PRO A 73 9.67 15.02 9.98
C PRO A 73 10.75 14.02 10.42
N ARG A 74 12.02 14.44 10.37
CA ARG A 74 13.10 13.59 10.86
C ARG A 74 12.85 13.34 12.36
N PRO A 75 13.03 12.11 12.85
CA PRO A 75 13.06 11.89 14.29
C PRO A 75 14.28 12.62 14.85
N ASP A 76 14.04 13.54 15.80
CA ASP A 76 15.08 14.19 16.62
C ASP A 76 15.72 13.18 17.58
#